data_AF-A0A1D6GKD2-F1
#
_entry.id   AF-A0A1D6GKD2-F1
#
_cell.length_a   1.000
_cell.length_b   1.000
_cell.length_c   1.000
_cell.angle_alpha   90.00
_cell.angle_beta   90.00
_cell.angle_gamma   90.00
#
_symmetry.space_group_name_H-M   'P 1'
#
loop_
_entity.id
_entity.type
_entity.pdbx_description
1 polymer ?
#
loop_
_entity_poly.entity_id
_entity_poly.type
_entity_poly.pdbx_seq_one_letter_code
_entity_poly.pdbx_strand_id
1 'polypeptide(L)'
;MSVPPAGKRQVSLRGSSAKEITRDALLQKVSEERQLRSHLRRAAAAAFSIQRIWRRYHVIRMVSEQLHEDWELLMNQPNIDLTTQWISKKMLRPFLFFITQPSSWYIGQWSKTVESILTCFKIILNSINSMDARKNFCSFAVGIPEERSIWLYQAKKLISLCSSILARYDHSCCKDGSIVDMTAIAMRLAVSLTDCKTWKSLNSENTSAADASVQSLIEFIGTCQSGMYNCVRQYIKSLGPHVTSAKKSSATATDDDFLITASAVTLALRPFDSKKAKGGVDLNGASKKYFTLILTIPDLCKRMPPLLLPALKHFSVLQPSLNILLVAADLQG
;
A
#
# COMPACT_ATOMS: atom_id res chain seq x y z
N MET A 1 92.73 66.53 -4.14
CA MET A 1 91.30 66.46 -4.50
C MET A 1 91.06 65.23 -5.40
N SER A 2 89.83 64.69 -5.38
CA SER A 2 89.27 63.64 -6.27
C SER A 2 89.20 62.22 -5.67
N VAL A 3 88.20 61.96 -4.82
CA VAL A 3 86.89 61.25 -5.06
C VAL A 3 87.02 59.71 -5.17
N PRO A 4 86.46 58.93 -4.23
CA PRO A 4 86.30 57.47 -4.34
C PRO A 4 85.02 57.08 -5.12
N PRO A 5 84.91 55.85 -5.65
CA PRO A 5 83.87 55.49 -6.61
C PRO A 5 82.50 55.31 -5.94
N ALA A 6 81.46 55.72 -6.66
CA ALA A 6 80.07 55.66 -6.24
C ALA A 6 79.59 54.20 -6.05
N GLY A 7 79.26 53.84 -4.80
CA GLY A 7 78.56 52.62 -4.46
C GLY A 7 77.14 52.63 -5.05
N LYS A 8 76.88 51.72 -6.00
CA LYS A 8 75.53 51.46 -6.53
C LYS A 8 74.67 50.85 -5.41
N ARG A 9 73.72 51.63 -4.87
CA ARG A 9 72.59 51.12 -4.09
C ARG A 9 71.71 50.25 -4.99
N GLN A 10 71.78 48.93 -4.80
CA GLN A 10 70.89 47.98 -5.45
C GLN A 10 69.55 47.99 -4.70
N VAL A 11 68.57 48.72 -5.24
CA VAL A 11 67.19 48.71 -4.72
C VAL A 11 66.50 47.45 -5.25
N SER A 12 66.25 46.48 -4.37
CA SER A 12 65.49 45.28 -4.69
C SER A 12 64.01 45.64 -4.88
N LEU A 13 63.59 45.81 -6.14
CA LEU A 13 62.18 45.83 -6.53
C LEU A 13 61.60 44.42 -6.31
N ARG A 14 61.08 44.14 -5.10
CA ARG A 14 60.31 42.92 -4.75
C ARG A 14 58.94 42.91 -5.45
N GLY A 15 58.92 42.93 -6.79
CA GLY A 15 57.70 42.91 -7.59
C GLY A 15 57.70 41.90 -8.74
N SER A 16 58.87 41.44 -9.20
CA SER A 16 58.99 40.66 -10.45
C SER A 16 59.00 39.13 -10.29
N SER A 17 58.78 38.60 -9.07
CA SER A 17 58.81 37.14 -8.83
C SER A 17 57.43 36.47 -8.79
N ALA A 18 56.33 37.22 -8.95
CA ALA A 18 55.02 36.61 -9.11
C ALA A 18 54.81 36.28 -10.61
N LYS A 19 54.74 34.99 -10.96
CA LYS A 19 54.37 34.55 -12.31
C LYS A 19 53.02 35.19 -12.67
N GLU A 20 52.97 36.01 -13.72
CA GLU A 20 51.72 36.57 -14.23
C GLU A 20 50.79 35.42 -14.64
N ILE A 21 49.59 35.40 -14.05
CA ILE A 21 48.60 34.38 -14.34
C ILE A 21 47.99 34.73 -15.70
N THR A 22 48.15 33.84 -16.69
CA THR A 22 47.53 34.00 -18.01
C THR A 22 46.01 34.11 -17.88
N ARG A 23 45.38 34.97 -18.69
CA ARG A 23 43.92 35.19 -18.71
C ARG A 23 43.11 33.89 -18.70
N ASP A 24 43.50 32.90 -19.48
CA ASP A 24 42.79 31.62 -19.58
C ASP A 24 42.86 30.81 -18.30
N ALA A 25 44.01 30.84 -17.59
CA ALA A 25 44.15 30.22 -16.28
C ALA A 25 43.29 30.90 -15.21
N LEU A 26 43.07 32.21 -15.28
CA LEU A 26 42.12 32.91 -14.41
C LEU A 26 40.68 32.51 -14.70
N LEU A 27 40.30 32.42 -15.99
CA LEU A 27 38.95 32.02 -16.40
C LEU A 27 38.65 30.57 -15.98
N GLN A 28 39.61 29.66 -16.15
CA GLN A 28 39.49 28.29 -15.68
C GLN A 28 39.28 28.24 -14.16
N LYS A 29 40.10 28.95 -13.38
CA LYS A 29 39.97 29.02 -11.92
C LYS A 29 38.60 29.56 -11.48
N VAL A 30 38.07 30.59 -12.15
CA VAL A 30 36.72 31.12 -11.88
C VAL A 30 35.64 30.08 -12.24
N SER A 31 35.82 29.33 -13.33
CA SER A 31 34.87 28.28 -13.73
C SER A 31 34.83 27.14 -12.72
N GLU A 32 35.99 26.69 -12.22
CA GLU A 32 36.14 25.68 -11.18
C GLU A 32 35.52 26.15 -9.87
N GLU A 33 35.76 27.40 -9.48
CA GLU A 33 35.16 27.98 -8.27
C GLU A 33 33.63 28.09 -8.38
N ARG A 34 33.10 28.46 -9.55
CA ARG A 34 31.65 28.46 -9.80
C ARG A 34 31.06 27.06 -9.72
N GLN A 35 31.74 26.07 -10.29
CA GLN A 35 31.34 24.67 -10.18
C GLN A 35 31.35 24.21 -8.72
N LEU A 36 32.41 24.49 -7.97
CA LEU A 36 32.51 24.16 -6.55
C LEU A 36 31.36 24.79 -5.75
N ARG A 37 31.09 26.09 -5.93
CA ARG A 37 29.97 26.78 -5.27
C ARG A 37 28.62 26.16 -5.63
N SER A 38 28.43 25.76 -6.89
CA SER A 38 27.22 25.06 -7.34
C SER A 38 27.07 23.68 -6.67
N HIS A 39 28.16 22.92 -6.59
CA HIS A 39 28.20 21.63 -5.90
C HIS A 39 27.91 21.77 -4.40
N LEU A 40 28.53 22.75 -3.72
CA LEU A 40 28.30 23.01 -2.30
C LEU A 40 26.85 23.42 -2.02
N ARG A 41 26.23 24.24 -2.88
CA ARG A 41 24.79 24.58 -2.76
C ARG A 41 23.90 23.36 -2.92
N ARG A 42 24.17 22.48 -3.91
CA ARG A 42 23.43 21.23 -4.09
C ARG A 42 23.62 20.27 -2.91
N ALA A 43 24.83 20.15 -2.39
CA ALA A 43 25.14 19.33 -1.22
C ALA A 43 24.41 19.85 0.03
N ALA A 44 24.38 21.17 0.26
CA ALA A 44 23.63 21.77 1.36
C ALA A 44 22.12 21.52 1.22
N ALA A 45 21.55 21.72 0.01
CA ALA A 45 20.14 21.45 -0.24
C ALA A 45 19.78 19.96 -0.04
N ALA A 46 20.66 19.04 -0.45
CA ALA A 46 20.51 17.61 -0.21
C ALA A 46 20.57 17.28 1.29
N ALA A 47 21.52 17.86 2.03
CA ALA A 47 21.63 17.70 3.47
C ALA A 47 20.37 18.18 4.20
N PHE A 48 19.85 19.37 3.85
CA PHE A 48 18.59 19.87 4.40
C PHE A 48 17.41 18.94 4.08
N SER A 49 17.37 18.38 2.87
CA SER A 49 16.32 17.44 2.46
C SER A 49 16.37 16.16 3.29
N ILE A 50 17.57 15.59 3.51
CA ILE A 50 17.79 14.42 4.35
C ILE A 50 17.38 14.71 5.79
N GLN A 51 17.84 15.82 6.37
CA GLN A 51 17.50 16.22 7.74
C GLN A 51 15.98 16.40 7.92
N ARG A 52 15.30 17.01 6.94
CA ARG A 52 13.84 17.19 6.98
C ARG A 52 13.10 15.86 6.96
N ILE A 53 13.51 14.94 6.08
CA ILE A 53 12.91 13.59 5.99
C ILE A 53 13.15 12.82 7.29
N TRP A 54 14.39 12.86 7.81
CA TRP A 54 14.76 12.15 9.02
C TRP A 54 14.02 12.67 10.25
N ARG A 55 13.94 14.00 10.44
CA ARG A 55 13.18 14.62 11.54
C ARG A 55 11.71 14.26 11.48
N ARG A 56 11.10 14.29 10.29
CA ARG A 56 9.70 13.88 10.10
C ARG A 56 9.50 12.40 10.44
N TYR A 57 10.36 11.54 9.93
CA TYR A 57 10.32 10.10 10.23
C TYR A 57 10.45 9.85 11.73
N HIS A 58 11.40 10.51 12.39
CA HIS A 58 11.62 10.37 13.83
C HIS A 58 10.37 10.73 14.65
N VAL A 59 9.76 11.90 14.38
CA VAL A 59 8.54 12.33 15.08
C VAL A 59 7.37 11.37 14.81
N ILE A 60 7.17 10.96 13.55
CA ILE A 60 6.11 10.01 13.20
C ILE A 60 6.30 8.68 13.91
N ARG A 61 7.54 8.18 13.97
CA ARG A 61 7.87 6.93 14.67
C ARG A 61 7.52 7.02 16.16
N MET A 62 7.96 8.08 16.84
CA MET A 62 7.67 8.30 18.27
C MET A 62 6.16 8.34 18.55
N VAL A 63 5.40 9.10 17.75
CA VAL A 63 3.95 9.19 17.89
C VAL A 63 3.26 7.86 17.57
N SER A 64 3.77 7.13 16.58
CA SER A 64 3.25 5.81 16.20
C SER A 64 3.45 4.77 17.30
N GLU A 65 4.61 4.78 17.96
CA GLU A 65 4.92 3.88 19.08
C GLU A 65 4.02 4.19 20.28
N GLN A 66 3.91 5.48 20.66
CA GLN A 66 3.02 5.90 21.74
C GLN A 66 1.55 5.54 21.46
N LEU A 67 1.05 5.81 20.26
CA LEU A 67 -0.32 5.45 19.88
C LEU A 67 -0.56 3.94 19.88
N HIS A 68 0.46 3.14 19.59
CA HIS A 68 0.36 1.68 19.63
C HIS A 68 0.24 1.20 21.08
N GLU A 69 1.06 1.72 21.99
CA GLU A 69 0.98 1.42 23.43
C GLU A 69 -0.36 1.84 24.04
N ASP A 70 -0.81 3.08 23.77
CA ASP A 70 -2.11 3.58 24.21
C ASP A 70 -3.26 2.72 23.67
N TRP A 71 -3.15 2.26 22.42
CA TRP A 71 -4.13 1.39 21.80
C TRP A 71 -4.16 0.01 22.46
N GLU A 72 -3.00 -0.62 22.70
CA GLU A 72 -2.92 -1.90 23.40
C GLU A 72 -3.53 -1.81 24.81
N LEU A 73 -3.24 -0.74 25.55
CA LEU A 73 -3.85 -0.49 26.87
C LEU A 73 -5.37 -0.36 26.79
N LEU A 74 -5.88 0.33 25.77
CA LEU A 74 -7.32 0.44 25.54
C LEU A 74 -7.95 -0.91 25.18
N MET A 75 -7.29 -1.73 24.37
CA MET A 75 -7.80 -3.04 23.96
C MET A 75 -7.83 -4.06 25.11
N ASN A 76 -6.97 -3.90 26.11
CA ASN A 76 -6.88 -4.80 27.27
C ASN A 76 -7.91 -4.48 28.37
N GLN A 77 -8.73 -3.44 28.23
CA GLN A 77 -9.74 -3.09 29.22
C GLN A 77 -10.94 -4.07 29.18
N PRO A 78 -11.39 -4.60 30.33
CA PRO A 78 -12.60 -5.42 30.38
C PRO A 78 -13.85 -4.56 30.17
N ASN A 79 -14.86 -5.11 29.47
CA ASN A 79 -16.20 -4.52 29.27
C ASN A 79 -16.28 -3.24 28.42
N ILE A 80 -15.52 -3.17 27.32
CA ILE A 80 -15.69 -2.09 26.34
C ILE A 80 -17.03 -2.25 25.60
N ASP A 81 -17.87 -1.21 25.64
CA ASP A 81 -19.05 -1.16 24.75
C ASP A 81 -18.61 -0.83 23.33
N LEU A 82 -18.55 -1.86 22.49
CA LEU A 82 -18.11 -1.82 21.09
C LEU A 82 -19.17 -1.17 20.18
N THR A 83 -19.47 0.09 20.41
CA THR A 83 -20.31 0.89 19.51
C THR A 83 -19.57 1.21 18.21
N THR A 84 -20.31 1.48 17.13
CA THR A 84 -19.75 1.87 15.83
C THR A 84 -18.86 3.10 15.90
N GLN A 85 -19.27 4.11 16.67
CA GLN A 85 -18.47 5.31 16.91
C GLN A 85 -17.17 4.99 17.65
N TRP A 86 -17.22 4.10 18.63
CA TRP A 86 -16.03 3.66 19.36
C TRP A 86 -15.07 2.90 18.43
N ILE A 87 -15.58 1.92 17.67
CA ILE A 87 -14.80 1.16 16.68
C ILE A 87 -14.13 2.12 15.68
N SER A 88 -14.88 3.07 15.13
CA SER A 88 -14.34 4.00 14.13
C SER A 88 -13.32 4.99 14.71
N LYS A 89 -13.61 5.63 15.84
CA LYS A 89 -12.80 6.75 16.37
C LYS A 89 -11.69 6.31 17.31
N LYS A 90 -11.95 5.33 18.19
CA LYS A 90 -11.04 4.91 19.25
C LYS A 90 -10.19 3.71 18.83
N MET A 91 -10.76 2.76 18.09
CA MET A 91 -10.01 1.58 17.62
C MET A 91 -9.35 1.80 16.26
N LEU A 92 -10.14 2.07 15.20
CA LEU A 92 -9.63 2.06 13.83
C LEU A 92 -8.74 3.24 13.48
N ARG A 93 -9.06 4.45 13.95
CA ARG A 93 -8.29 5.64 13.58
C ARG A 93 -6.84 5.58 14.08
N PRO A 94 -6.55 5.26 15.37
CA PRO A 94 -5.17 5.05 15.82
C PRO A 94 -4.52 3.85 15.15
N PHE A 95 -5.25 2.73 15.02
CA PHE A 95 -4.77 1.52 14.35
C PHE A 95 -4.27 1.79 12.93
N LEU A 96 -5.10 2.41 12.10
CA LEU A 96 -4.76 2.75 10.71
C LEU A 96 -3.58 3.73 10.65
N PHE A 97 -3.36 4.55 11.68
CA PHE A 97 -2.23 5.47 11.72
C PHE A 97 -0.91 4.73 11.94
N PHE A 98 -0.80 3.88 12.98
CA PHE A 98 0.46 3.21 13.30
C PHE A 98 0.77 2.05 12.34
N ILE A 99 -0.25 1.30 11.89
CA ILE A 99 -0.04 0.12 11.04
C ILE A 99 0.41 0.47 9.62
N THR A 100 0.14 1.70 9.19
CA THR A 100 0.59 2.19 7.88
C THR A 100 2.00 2.75 7.92
N GLN A 101 2.62 2.89 9.09
CA GLN A 101 4.00 3.37 9.20
C GLN A 101 5.00 2.25 8.87
N PRO A 102 6.07 2.54 8.10
CA PRO A 102 7.10 1.55 7.78
C PRO A 102 7.74 0.90 9.01
N SER A 103 7.83 1.63 10.13
CA SER A 103 8.41 1.15 11.40
C SER A 103 7.63 0.00 12.03
N SER A 104 6.30 -0.06 11.86
CA SER A 104 5.48 -1.14 12.41
C SER A 104 5.84 -2.51 11.82
N TRP A 105 6.35 -2.52 10.59
CA TRP A 105 6.74 -3.74 9.87
C TRP A 105 8.22 -4.11 10.08
N TYR A 106 8.93 -3.43 10.99
CA TYR A 106 10.29 -3.79 11.36
C TYR A 106 10.31 -5.08 12.18
N ILE A 107 11.33 -5.92 11.98
CA ILE A 107 11.44 -7.27 12.55
C ILE A 107 11.25 -7.27 14.09
N GLY A 108 11.75 -6.25 14.79
CA GLY A 108 11.60 -6.14 16.25
C GLY A 108 10.18 -5.90 16.75
N GLN A 109 9.29 -5.34 15.92
CA GLN A 109 7.90 -5.00 16.27
C GLN A 109 6.87 -5.89 15.54
N TRP A 110 7.35 -6.88 14.78
CA TRP A 110 6.51 -7.71 13.92
C TRP A 110 5.44 -8.47 14.71
N SER A 111 5.80 -9.10 15.84
CA SER A 111 4.86 -9.88 16.65
C SER A 111 3.69 -9.05 17.18
N LYS A 112 3.99 -7.89 17.80
CA LYS A 112 2.98 -6.97 18.31
C LYS A 112 2.08 -6.42 17.21
N THR A 113 2.66 -6.18 16.04
CA THR A 113 1.94 -5.70 14.85
C THR A 113 0.97 -6.75 14.33
N VAL A 114 1.40 -8.01 14.24
CA VAL A 114 0.54 -9.14 13.85
C VAL A 114 -0.60 -9.32 14.84
N GLU A 115 -0.32 -9.29 16.15
CA GLU A 115 -1.35 -9.39 17.19
C GLU A 115 -2.36 -8.25 17.09
N SER A 116 -1.89 -7.02 16.89
CA SER A 116 -2.77 -5.85 16.72
C SER A 116 -3.66 -5.96 15.48
N ILE A 117 -3.12 -6.44 14.36
CA ILE A 117 -3.90 -6.71 13.14
C ILE A 117 -4.97 -7.77 13.41
N LEU A 118 -4.58 -8.89 14.01
CA LEU A 118 -5.49 -10.00 14.30
C LEU A 118 -6.63 -9.56 15.22
N THR A 119 -6.31 -8.87 16.31
CA THR A 119 -7.30 -8.34 17.27
C THR A 119 -8.24 -7.36 16.58
N CYS A 120 -7.70 -6.38 15.86
CA CYS A 120 -8.49 -5.39 15.12
C CYS A 120 -9.44 -6.06 14.11
N PHE A 121 -8.93 -6.96 13.27
CA PHE A 121 -9.74 -7.58 12.22
C PHE A 121 -10.80 -8.53 12.78
N LYS A 122 -10.49 -9.28 13.84
CA LYS A 122 -11.48 -10.12 14.54
C LYS A 122 -12.62 -9.28 15.10
N ILE A 123 -12.33 -8.13 15.70
CA ILE A 123 -13.37 -7.23 16.25
C ILE A 123 -14.24 -6.67 15.13
N ILE A 124 -13.66 -6.23 14.01
CA ILE A 124 -14.45 -5.73 12.87
C ILE A 124 -15.33 -6.86 12.29
N LEU A 125 -14.79 -8.06 12.10
CA LEU A 125 -15.56 -9.20 11.59
C LEU A 125 -16.70 -9.58 12.54
N ASN A 126 -16.47 -9.58 13.85
CA ASN A 126 -17.51 -9.82 14.86
C ASN A 126 -18.57 -8.71 14.83
N SER A 127 -18.15 -7.46 14.64
CA SER A 127 -19.03 -6.30 14.50
C SER A 127 -19.93 -6.42 13.26
N ILE A 128 -19.39 -6.81 12.09
CA ILE A 128 -20.17 -7.03 10.85
C ILE A 128 -21.23 -8.12 11.03
N ASN A 129 -20.94 -9.11 11.88
CA ASN A 129 -21.84 -10.21 12.23
C ASN A 129 -22.88 -9.86 13.31
N SER A 130 -22.84 -8.65 13.89
CA SER A 130 -23.84 -8.20 14.85
C SER A 130 -25.13 -7.78 14.15
N MET A 131 -26.28 -8.17 14.71
CA MET A 131 -27.60 -7.70 14.26
C MET A 131 -27.91 -6.27 14.73
N ASP A 132 -27.28 -5.83 15.83
CA ASP A 132 -27.46 -4.49 16.36
C ASP A 132 -26.70 -3.46 15.50
N ALA A 133 -27.44 -2.57 14.84
CA ALA A 133 -26.89 -1.51 14.00
C ALA A 133 -25.94 -0.57 14.76
N ARG A 134 -26.10 -0.40 16.08
CA ARG A 134 -25.20 0.41 16.91
C ARG A 134 -23.85 -0.25 17.14
N LYS A 135 -23.76 -1.57 16.97
CA LYS A 135 -22.54 -2.36 17.14
C LYS A 135 -21.95 -2.82 15.81
N ASN A 136 -22.70 -2.69 14.71
CA ASN A 136 -22.26 -3.11 13.38
C ASN A 136 -21.54 -1.98 12.63
N PHE A 137 -20.23 -2.09 12.44
CA PHE A 137 -19.38 -1.10 11.77
C PHE A 137 -19.91 -0.70 10.38
N CYS A 138 -20.53 -1.63 9.65
CA CYS A 138 -21.06 -1.35 8.32
C CYS A 138 -22.37 -0.55 8.33
N SER A 139 -22.96 -0.26 9.50
CA SER A 139 -24.11 0.65 9.58
C SER A 139 -23.73 2.09 9.19
N PHE A 140 -22.48 2.52 9.41
CA PHE A 140 -21.98 3.80 8.91
C PHE A 140 -22.01 3.92 7.39
N ALA A 141 -21.97 2.80 6.66
CA ALA A 141 -22.08 2.81 5.20
C ALA A 141 -23.46 3.24 4.70
N VAL A 142 -24.48 3.16 5.56
CA VAL A 142 -25.89 3.51 5.28
C VAL A 142 -26.31 4.79 6.00
N GLY A 143 -25.59 5.20 7.05
CA GLY A 143 -25.89 6.36 7.89
C GLY A 143 -25.84 7.73 7.19
N ILE A 144 -25.61 8.79 7.95
CA ILE A 144 -25.53 10.15 7.38
C ILE A 144 -24.31 10.32 6.46
N PRO A 145 -24.29 11.29 5.52
CA PRO A 145 -23.19 11.45 4.56
C PRO A 145 -21.79 11.53 5.20
N GLU A 146 -21.68 12.13 6.39
CA GLU A 146 -20.44 12.18 7.16
C GLU A 146 -19.97 10.80 7.60
N GLU A 147 -20.87 10.00 8.19
CA GLU A 147 -20.59 8.61 8.59
C GLU A 147 -20.21 7.74 7.39
N ARG A 148 -20.90 7.92 6.26
CA ARG A 148 -20.57 7.22 5.01
C ARG A 148 -19.18 7.56 4.52
N SER A 149 -18.80 8.84 4.60
CA SER A 149 -17.46 9.30 4.19
C SER A 149 -16.35 8.73 5.09
N ILE A 150 -16.61 8.68 6.40
CA ILE A 150 -15.70 8.09 7.40
C ILE A 150 -15.53 6.60 7.14
N TRP A 151 -16.64 5.88 6.98
CA TRP A 151 -16.63 4.45 6.67
C TRP A 151 -15.88 4.18 5.37
N LEU A 152 -16.17 4.93 4.30
CA LEU A 152 -15.53 4.72 3.01
C LEU A 152 -14.02 4.97 3.09
N TYR A 153 -13.57 6.01 3.81
CA TYR A 153 -12.15 6.26 4.02
C TYR A 153 -11.47 5.12 4.79
N GLN A 154 -12.08 4.68 5.89
CA GLN A 154 -11.56 3.59 6.72
C GLN A 154 -11.55 2.26 5.97
N ALA A 155 -12.62 1.93 5.26
CA ALA A 155 -12.73 0.73 4.44
C ALA A 155 -11.67 0.72 3.32
N LYS A 156 -11.45 1.84 2.63
CA LYS A 156 -10.37 1.94 1.62
C LYS A 156 -9.00 1.63 2.22
N LYS A 157 -8.69 2.20 3.40
CA LYS A 157 -7.43 1.93 4.09
C LYS A 157 -7.31 0.48 4.57
N LEU A 158 -8.38 -0.11 5.07
CA LEU A 158 -8.43 -1.53 5.46
C LEU A 158 -8.20 -2.44 4.24
N ILE A 159 -8.83 -2.17 3.09
CA ILE A 159 -8.61 -2.91 1.85
C ILE A 159 -7.15 -2.81 1.39
N SER A 160 -6.55 -1.62 1.41
CA SER A 160 -5.12 -1.45 1.08
C SER A 160 -4.21 -2.21 2.03
N LEU A 161 -4.54 -2.24 3.34
CA LEU A 161 -3.81 -3.02 4.33
C LEU A 161 -3.94 -4.53 4.06
N CYS A 162 -5.16 -5.03 3.81
CA CYS A 162 -5.39 -6.43 3.47
C CYS A 162 -4.63 -6.84 2.20
N SER A 163 -4.60 -5.97 1.19
CA SER A 163 -3.82 -6.17 -0.04
C SER A 163 -2.32 -6.24 0.26
N SER A 164 -1.82 -5.35 1.12
CA SER A 164 -0.41 -5.32 1.51
C SER A 164 0.02 -6.56 2.32
N ILE A 165 -0.90 -7.11 3.14
CA ILE A 165 -0.69 -8.39 3.84
C ILE A 165 -0.61 -9.53 2.83
N LEU A 166 -1.54 -9.59 1.87
CA LEU A 166 -1.55 -10.58 0.80
C LEU A 166 -0.25 -10.56 -0.03
N ALA A 167 0.25 -9.38 -0.36
CA ALA A 167 1.50 -9.21 -1.10
C ALA A 167 2.74 -9.77 -0.38
N ARG A 168 2.73 -9.74 0.96
CA ARG A 168 3.82 -10.23 1.81
C ARG A 168 3.74 -11.72 2.11
N TYR A 169 2.64 -12.36 1.72
CA TYR A 169 2.45 -13.79 1.94
C TYR A 169 3.39 -14.59 1.02
N ASP A 170 4.35 -15.28 1.63
CA ASP A 170 5.35 -16.10 0.96
C ASP A 170 5.28 -17.55 1.48
N HIS A 171 4.84 -18.46 0.62
CA HIS A 171 4.75 -19.89 0.93
C HIS A 171 6.10 -20.54 1.30
N SER A 172 7.24 -19.94 0.91
CA SER A 172 8.57 -20.51 1.17
C SER A 172 9.09 -20.19 2.58
N CYS A 173 8.62 -19.09 3.18
CA CYS A 173 9.02 -18.62 4.52
C CYS A 173 8.00 -18.95 5.62
N CYS A 174 6.80 -19.47 5.27
CA CYS A 174 5.72 -19.77 6.21
C CYS A 174 6.01 -21.05 7.05
N LYS A 175 6.96 -20.95 7.99
CA LYS A 175 7.03 -21.88 9.14
C LYS A 175 6.20 -21.39 10.32
N ASP A 176 5.70 -20.15 10.26
CA ASP A 176 4.94 -19.48 11.32
C ASP A 176 3.45 -19.42 10.94
N GLY A 177 2.60 -20.18 11.65
CA GLY A 177 1.17 -20.25 11.41
C GLY A 177 0.45 -18.89 11.55
N SER A 178 1.06 -17.94 12.28
CA SER A 178 0.50 -16.62 12.50
C SER A 178 0.30 -15.79 11.22
N ILE A 179 1.17 -15.98 10.21
CA ILE A 179 1.08 -15.26 8.92
C ILE A 179 -0.07 -15.78 8.08
N VAL A 180 -0.29 -17.10 8.10
CA VAL A 180 -1.40 -17.75 7.39
C VAL A 180 -2.72 -17.29 8.00
N ASP A 181 -2.85 -17.34 9.33
CA ASP A 181 -4.03 -16.89 10.05
C ASP A 181 -4.34 -15.42 9.80
N MET A 182 -3.33 -14.55 9.88
CA MET A 182 -3.46 -13.12 9.59
C MET A 182 -3.94 -12.87 8.16
N THR A 183 -3.38 -13.60 7.19
CA THR A 183 -3.74 -13.43 5.77
C THR A 183 -5.14 -13.95 5.50
N ALA A 184 -5.52 -15.10 6.07
CA ALA A 184 -6.88 -15.64 5.97
C ALA A 184 -7.92 -14.68 6.57
N ILE A 185 -7.67 -14.14 7.77
CA ILE A 185 -8.55 -13.16 8.41
C ILE A 185 -8.62 -11.86 7.61
N ALA A 186 -7.50 -11.36 7.10
CA ALA A 186 -7.45 -10.17 6.24
C ALA A 186 -8.31 -10.36 4.97
N MET A 187 -8.19 -11.52 4.32
CA MET A 187 -8.96 -11.84 3.12
C MET A 187 -10.46 -11.97 3.43
N ARG A 188 -10.84 -12.63 4.54
CA ARG A 188 -12.24 -12.70 4.99
C ARG A 188 -12.81 -11.30 5.24
N LEU A 189 -12.06 -10.44 5.92
CA LEU A 189 -12.47 -9.06 6.16
C LEU A 189 -12.66 -8.28 4.86
N ALA A 190 -11.72 -8.38 3.91
CA ALA A 190 -11.83 -7.69 2.64
C ALA A 190 -13.05 -8.14 1.82
N VAL A 191 -13.37 -9.44 1.82
CA VAL A 191 -14.58 -9.96 1.18
C VAL A 191 -15.84 -9.47 1.89
N SER A 192 -15.90 -9.52 3.24
CA SER A 192 -17.05 -9.02 4.00
C SER A 192 -17.30 -7.53 3.78
N LEU A 193 -16.26 -6.69 3.73
CA LEU A 193 -16.41 -5.25 3.46
C LEU A 193 -16.90 -4.95 2.04
N THR A 194 -16.59 -5.81 1.07
CA THR A 194 -16.98 -5.63 -0.33
C THR A 194 -18.28 -6.34 -0.68
N ASP A 195 -18.92 -7.03 0.27
CA ASP A 195 -20.18 -7.74 0.09
C ASP A 195 -21.22 -7.35 1.13
N CYS A 196 -22.11 -6.43 0.77
CA CYS A 196 -23.17 -6.01 1.67
C CYS A 196 -24.08 -7.17 2.07
N LYS A 197 -24.22 -8.24 1.27
CA LYS A 197 -25.09 -9.39 1.63
C LYS A 197 -24.60 -10.13 2.88
N THR A 198 -23.35 -9.94 3.27
CA THR A 198 -22.77 -10.55 4.47
C THR A 198 -23.08 -9.78 5.75
N TRP A 199 -23.63 -8.56 5.65
CA TRP A 199 -23.87 -7.70 6.81
C TRP A 199 -25.22 -8.03 7.44
N LYS A 200 -25.20 -8.53 8.69
CA LYS A 200 -26.43 -8.98 9.35
C LYS A 200 -27.38 -7.86 9.78
N SER A 201 -26.90 -6.62 9.89
CA SER A 201 -27.71 -5.47 10.32
C SER A 201 -28.46 -4.77 9.18
N LEU A 202 -28.47 -5.33 7.96
CA LEU A 202 -29.13 -4.71 6.81
C LEU A 202 -30.62 -5.02 6.78
N ASN A 203 -31.42 -3.97 6.80
CA ASN A 203 -32.85 -4.04 6.49
C ASN A 203 -33.07 -3.85 4.98
N SER A 204 -34.17 -4.38 4.44
CA SER A 204 -34.53 -4.31 3.02
C SER A 204 -34.49 -2.88 2.46
N GLU A 205 -34.94 -1.88 3.23
CA GLU A 205 -34.95 -0.46 2.86
C GLU A 205 -33.56 0.14 2.63
N ASN A 206 -32.56 -0.37 3.35
CA ASN A 206 -31.19 0.17 3.38
C ASN A 206 -30.24 -0.51 2.39
N THR A 207 -30.72 -1.55 1.71
CA THR A 207 -29.91 -2.37 0.79
C THR A 207 -29.34 -1.58 -0.39
N SER A 208 -30.10 -0.62 -0.91
CA SER A 208 -29.68 0.21 -2.05
C SER A 208 -28.54 1.16 -1.68
N ALA A 209 -28.63 1.82 -0.52
CA ALA A 209 -27.59 2.70 -0.01
C ALA A 209 -26.32 1.94 0.36
N ALA A 210 -26.46 0.76 0.97
CA ALA A 210 -25.34 -0.13 1.27
C ALA A 210 -24.62 -0.60 -0.01
N ASP A 211 -25.38 -1.02 -1.02
CA ASP A 211 -24.83 -1.41 -2.32
C ASP A 211 -24.09 -0.23 -2.97
N ALA A 212 -24.63 0.99 -2.95
CA ALA A 212 -23.94 2.17 -3.48
C ALA A 212 -22.60 2.47 -2.77
N SER A 213 -22.55 2.34 -1.45
CA SER A 213 -21.32 2.50 -0.66
C SER A 213 -20.29 1.40 -0.99
N VAL A 214 -20.74 0.15 -1.14
CA VAL A 214 -19.90 -0.97 -1.59
C VAL A 214 -19.41 -0.78 -3.02
N GLN A 215 -20.24 -0.30 -3.94
CA GLN A 215 -19.82 0.00 -5.31
C GLN A 215 -18.70 1.04 -5.35
N SER A 216 -18.78 2.07 -4.49
CA SER A 216 -17.73 3.09 -4.37
C SER A 216 -16.40 2.49 -3.86
N LEU A 217 -16.46 1.44 -3.05
CA LEU A 217 -15.28 0.70 -2.60
C LEU A 217 -14.73 -0.23 -3.70
N ILE A 218 -15.61 -0.89 -4.46
CA ILE A 218 -15.24 -1.74 -5.60
C ILE A 218 -14.58 -0.92 -6.71
N GLU A 219 -15.10 0.28 -7.00
CA GLU A 219 -14.47 1.23 -7.92
C GLU A 219 -13.04 1.57 -7.48
N PHE A 220 -12.85 1.86 -6.18
CA PHE A 220 -11.53 2.10 -5.62
C PHE A 220 -10.58 0.91 -5.84
N ILE A 221 -11.03 -0.33 -5.61
CA ILE A 221 -10.26 -1.55 -5.88
C ILE A 221 -9.79 -1.59 -7.35
N GLY A 222 -10.67 -1.23 -8.28
CA GLY A 222 -10.38 -1.14 -9.71
C GLY A 222 -9.35 -0.07 -10.11
N THR A 223 -9.10 0.94 -9.26
CA THR A 223 -8.17 2.02 -9.58
C THR A 223 -6.69 1.67 -9.35
N CYS A 224 -5.79 2.43 -9.98
CA CYS A 224 -4.35 2.36 -9.70
C CYS A 224 -3.99 2.63 -8.23
N GLN A 225 -4.83 3.38 -7.51
CA GLN A 225 -4.53 3.86 -6.15
C GLN A 225 -4.66 2.76 -5.09
N SER A 226 -5.46 1.72 -5.35
CA SER A 226 -5.65 0.63 -4.38
C SER A 226 -4.41 -0.24 -4.22
N GLY A 227 -3.60 -0.37 -5.28
CA GLY A 227 -2.49 -1.32 -5.35
C GLY A 227 -2.92 -2.80 -5.37
N MET A 228 -4.22 -3.10 -5.37
CA MET A 228 -4.75 -4.47 -5.21
C MET A 228 -4.21 -5.42 -6.28
N TYR A 229 -4.31 -5.07 -7.57
CA TYR A 229 -3.83 -5.93 -8.66
C TYR A 229 -2.32 -6.21 -8.60
N ASN A 230 -1.52 -5.26 -8.11
CA ASN A 230 -0.08 -5.49 -7.89
C ASN A 230 0.15 -6.49 -6.76
N CYS A 231 -0.60 -6.38 -5.67
CA CYS A 231 -0.52 -7.27 -4.52
C CYS A 231 -0.96 -8.70 -4.90
N VAL A 232 -2.10 -8.83 -5.58
CA VAL A 232 -2.59 -10.12 -6.10
C VAL A 232 -1.59 -10.73 -7.06
N ARG A 233 -0.97 -9.94 -7.95
CA ARG A 233 0.09 -10.43 -8.83
C ARG A 233 1.29 -10.96 -8.05
N GLN A 234 1.75 -10.24 -7.04
CA GLN A 234 2.87 -10.67 -6.19
C GLN A 234 2.54 -11.99 -5.48
N TYR A 235 1.33 -12.11 -4.94
CA TYR A 235 0.84 -13.34 -4.33
C TYR A 235 0.78 -14.51 -5.32
N ILE A 236 0.15 -14.34 -6.48
CA ILE A 236 0.09 -15.41 -7.50
C ILE A 236 1.50 -15.82 -7.97
N LYS A 237 2.46 -14.88 -7.98
CA LYS A 237 3.87 -15.19 -8.28
C LYS A 237 4.58 -15.96 -7.17
N SER A 238 4.19 -15.78 -5.90
CA SER A 238 4.70 -16.57 -4.79
C SER A 238 4.05 -17.95 -4.70
N LEU A 239 2.88 -18.16 -5.34
CA LEU A 239 2.34 -19.50 -5.57
C LEU A 239 3.32 -20.31 -6.44
N GLY A 240 3.81 -21.42 -5.90
CA GLY A 240 4.54 -22.43 -6.67
C GLY A 240 3.66 -23.07 -7.75
N PRO A 241 4.23 -23.85 -8.69
CA PRO A 241 3.42 -24.63 -9.62
C PRO A 241 2.46 -25.52 -8.81
N HIS A 242 1.19 -25.53 -9.19
CA HIS A 242 0.17 -26.47 -8.67
C HIS A 242 0.42 -27.88 -9.27
N VAL A 243 1.67 -28.32 -9.28
CA VAL A 243 2.08 -29.68 -9.62
C VAL A 243 2.11 -30.42 -8.30
N THR A 244 1.05 -31.19 -8.04
CA THR A 244 0.96 -32.29 -7.06
C THR A 244 2.15 -32.38 -6.10
N SER A 245 2.26 -31.44 -5.16
CA SER A 245 3.29 -31.51 -4.13
C SER A 245 2.81 -32.55 -3.14
N ALA A 246 3.51 -33.68 -3.12
CA ALA A 246 3.37 -34.74 -2.14
C ALA A 246 3.17 -34.17 -0.73
N LYS A 247 2.15 -34.69 -0.03
CA LYS A 247 1.90 -34.59 1.42
C LYS A 247 2.44 -33.32 2.09
N LYS A 248 1.72 -32.20 2.00
CA LYS A 248 1.76 -31.20 3.08
C LYS A 248 0.97 -31.77 4.26
N SER A 249 1.63 -31.90 5.40
CA SER A 249 1.12 -32.48 6.63
C SER A 249 0.21 -31.51 7.38
N SER A 250 -1.02 -31.29 6.88
CA SER A 250 -2.22 -30.92 7.66
C SER A 250 -3.35 -30.55 6.68
N ALA A 251 -4.54 -31.10 6.89
CA ALA A 251 -5.73 -30.79 6.08
C ALA A 251 -6.21 -29.33 6.26
N THR A 252 -5.85 -28.68 7.38
CA THR A 252 -6.23 -27.29 7.69
C THR A 252 -5.44 -26.26 6.89
N ALA A 253 -4.14 -26.50 6.63
CA ALA A 253 -3.32 -25.57 5.85
C ALA A 253 -3.78 -25.48 4.38
N THR A 254 -4.32 -26.57 3.82
CA THR A 254 -4.83 -26.58 2.45
C THR A 254 -6.14 -25.80 2.29
N ASP A 255 -6.98 -25.77 3.32
CA ASP A 255 -8.26 -25.05 3.29
C ASP A 255 -8.07 -23.54 3.40
N ASP A 256 -7.16 -23.09 4.27
CA ASP A 256 -6.86 -21.66 4.41
C ASP A 256 -6.11 -21.11 3.19
N ASP A 257 -5.18 -21.88 2.59
CA ASP A 257 -4.51 -21.50 1.33
C ASP A 257 -5.51 -21.34 0.17
N PHE A 258 -6.47 -22.26 0.07
CA PHE A 258 -7.55 -22.16 -0.92
C PHE A 258 -8.45 -20.95 -0.64
N LEU A 259 -8.83 -20.73 0.61
CA LEU A 259 -9.65 -19.57 1.02
C LEU A 259 -8.95 -18.25 0.70
N ILE A 260 -7.65 -18.13 0.98
CA ILE A 260 -6.86 -16.94 0.65
C ILE A 260 -6.86 -16.72 -0.87
N THR A 261 -6.55 -17.77 -1.64
CA THR A 261 -6.50 -17.69 -3.11
C THR A 261 -7.87 -17.32 -3.71
N ALA A 262 -8.94 -17.99 -3.28
CA ALA A 262 -10.30 -17.73 -3.74
C ALA A 262 -10.75 -16.31 -3.40
N SER A 263 -10.42 -15.82 -2.21
CA SER A 263 -10.74 -14.45 -1.79
C SER A 263 -9.98 -13.41 -2.61
N ALA A 264 -8.68 -13.63 -2.84
CA ALA A 264 -7.87 -12.74 -3.68
C ALA A 264 -8.40 -12.65 -5.12
N VAL A 265 -8.77 -13.80 -5.71
CA VAL A 265 -9.41 -13.85 -7.04
C VAL A 265 -10.75 -13.14 -7.02
N THR A 266 -11.60 -13.41 -6.03
CA THR A 266 -12.91 -12.76 -5.89
C THR A 266 -12.78 -11.25 -5.84
N LEU A 267 -11.84 -10.72 -5.05
CA LEU A 267 -11.57 -9.28 -4.96
C LEU A 267 -11.07 -8.69 -6.28
N ALA A 268 -10.22 -9.41 -7.02
CA ALA A 268 -9.72 -8.99 -8.32
C ALA A 268 -10.81 -8.96 -9.41
N LEU A 269 -11.82 -9.82 -9.28
CA LEU A 269 -12.94 -9.96 -10.22
C LEU A 269 -14.15 -9.08 -9.88
N ARG A 270 -14.33 -8.68 -8.61
CA ARG A 270 -15.44 -7.81 -8.14
C ARG A 270 -15.72 -6.58 -9.01
N PRO A 271 -14.73 -5.84 -9.55
CA PRO A 271 -14.99 -4.72 -10.43
C PRO A 271 -15.80 -5.08 -11.69
N PHE A 272 -15.60 -6.29 -12.23
CA PHE A 272 -16.28 -6.77 -13.44
C PHE A 272 -17.72 -7.25 -13.18
N ASP A 273 -18.02 -7.69 -11.95
CA ASP A 273 -19.36 -8.13 -11.55
C ASP A 273 -20.27 -6.98 -11.07
N SER A 274 -19.71 -5.77 -10.94
CA SER A 274 -20.43 -4.60 -10.46
C SER A 274 -21.64 -4.24 -11.33
N LYS A 275 -22.73 -3.75 -10.73
CA LYS A 275 -23.91 -3.28 -11.50
C LYS A 275 -23.56 -2.15 -12.48
N LYS A 276 -22.54 -1.35 -12.16
CA LYS A 276 -22.00 -0.28 -13.00
C LYS A 276 -21.18 -0.81 -14.19
N ALA A 277 -20.50 -1.94 -14.05
CA ALA A 277 -19.87 -2.66 -15.16
C ALA A 277 -20.91 -3.07 -16.22
N LYS A 278 -22.09 -3.51 -15.77
CA LYS A 278 -23.22 -3.86 -16.65
C LYS A 278 -23.88 -2.64 -17.30
N GLY A 279 -23.71 -1.45 -16.70
CA GLY A 279 -24.25 -0.17 -17.19
C GLY A 279 -23.30 0.63 -18.08
N GLY A 280 -22.15 0.06 -18.50
CA GLY A 280 -21.21 0.72 -19.42
C GLY A 280 -20.34 1.81 -18.80
N VAL A 281 -20.26 1.90 -17.46
CA VAL A 281 -19.34 2.82 -16.79
C VAL A 281 -17.90 2.35 -16.99
N ASP A 282 -16.99 3.31 -17.16
CA ASP A 282 -15.58 3.18 -17.56
C ASP A 282 -14.78 2.16 -16.71
N LEU A 283 -14.86 0.89 -17.09
CA LEU A 283 -14.06 -0.23 -16.57
C LEU A 283 -12.60 -0.17 -17.04
N ASN A 284 -12.21 0.84 -17.81
CA ASN A 284 -10.91 0.89 -18.47
C ASN A 284 -9.76 0.81 -17.46
N GLY A 285 -9.92 1.40 -16.27
CA GLY A 285 -8.96 1.28 -15.17
C GLY A 285 -8.72 -0.16 -14.72
N ALA A 286 -9.80 -0.85 -14.29
CA ALA A 286 -9.73 -2.22 -13.78
C ALA A 286 -9.34 -3.23 -14.87
N SER A 287 -9.93 -3.09 -16.06
CA SER A 287 -9.69 -3.96 -17.22
C SER A 287 -8.24 -3.87 -17.69
N LYS A 288 -7.67 -2.66 -17.74
CA LYS A 288 -6.27 -2.44 -18.09
C LYS A 288 -5.33 -3.06 -17.06
N LYS A 289 -5.64 -2.89 -15.77
CA LYS A 289 -4.82 -3.47 -14.69
C LYS A 289 -4.89 -4.98 -14.66
N TYR A 290 -6.08 -5.56 -14.83
CA TYR A 290 -6.25 -6.99 -14.93
C TYR A 290 -5.45 -7.56 -16.10
N PHE A 291 -5.54 -6.93 -17.28
CA PHE A 291 -4.75 -7.33 -18.44
C PHE A 291 -3.24 -7.22 -18.17
N THR A 292 -2.74 -6.06 -17.76
CA THR A 292 -1.29 -5.81 -17.59
C THR A 292 -0.67 -6.57 -16.44
N LEU A 293 -1.40 -6.82 -15.34
CA LEU A 293 -0.82 -7.36 -14.10
C LEU A 293 -1.18 -8.81 -13.82
N ILE A 294 -2.39 -9.26 -14.20
CA ILE A 294 -2.87 -10.61 -13.90
C ILE A 294 -2.69 -11.53 -15.10
N LEU A 295 -3.18 -11.14 -16.29
CA LEU A 295 -3.08 -11.98 -17.49
C LEU A 295 -1.65 -12.15 -18.00
N THR A 296 -0.73 -11.25 -17.65
CA THR A 296 0.71 -11.35 -17.98
C THR A 296 1.52 -12.21 -17.01
N ILE A 297 0.89 -12.85 -16.02
CA ILE A 297 1.60 -13.70 -15.07
C ILE A 297 2.08 -14.97 -15.80
N PRO A 298 3.39 -15.27 -15.78
CA PRO A 298 3.91 -16.49 -16.39
C PRO A 298 3.30 -17.74 -15.74
N ASP A 299 2.88 -18.68 -16.57
CA ASP A 299 2.25 -19.94 -16.13
C ASP A 299 1.04 -19.74 -15.21
N LEU A 300 0.27 -18.66 -15.37
CA LEU A 300 -0.93 -18.37 -14.55
C LEU A 300 -1.84 -19.60 -14.38
N CYS A 301 -2.13 -20.31 -15.49
CA CYS A 301 -3.00 -21.48 -15.46
C CYS A 301 -2.42 -22.65 -14.64
N LYS A 302 -1.09 -22.75 -14.51
CA LYS A 302 -0.44 -23.81 -13.70
C LYS A 302 -0.26 -23.40 -12.24
N ARG A 303 -0.35 -22.11 -11.91
CA ARG A 303 -0.20 -21.59 -10.54
C ARG A 303 -1.52 -21.49 -9.79
N MET A 304 -2.63 -21.38 -10.52
CA MET A 304 -3.95 -21.23 -9.94
C MET A 304 -4.65 -22.57 -9.67
N PRO A 305 -5.44 -22.68 -8.60
CA PRO A 305 -6.31 -23.83 -8.37
C PRO A 305 -7.26 -24.04 -9.57
N PRO A 306 -7.44 -25.28 -10.06
CA PRO A 306 -8.31 -25.56 -11.22
C PRO A 306 -9.74 -25.04 -11.08
N LEU A 307 -10.27 -25.03 -9.85
CA LEU A 307 -11.61 -24.54 -9.53
C LEU A 307 -11.81 -23.04 -9.80
N LEU A 308 -10.74 -22.24 -9.76
CA LEU A 308 -10.79 -20.79 -9.94
C LEU A 308 -10.47 -20.36 -11.38
N LEU A 309 -9.94 -21.26 -12.20
CA LEU A 309 -9.61 -20.99 -13.60
C LEU A 309 -10.83 -20.58 -14.45
N PRO A 310 -12.02 -21.20 -14.32
CA PRO A 310 -13.19 -20.79 -15.09
C PRO A 310 -13.58 -19.33 -14.84
N ALA A 311 -13.48 -18.87 -13.59
CA ALA A 311 -13.82 -17.49 -13.22
C ALA A 311 -12.87 -16.47 -13.89
N LEU A 312 -11.56 -16.76 -13.91
CA LEU A 312 -10.56 -15.92 -14.58
C LEU A 312 -10.70 -15.91 -16.10
N LYS A 313 -11.17 -17.03 -16.68
CA LYS A 313 -11.37 -17.18 -18.13
C LYS A 313 -12.76 -16.77 -18.60
N HIS A 314 -13.61 -16.30 -17.69
CA HIS A 314 -14.99 -15.98 -18.04
C HIS A 314 -15.04 -14.81 -19.04
N PHE A 315 -15.97 -14.90 -19.99
CA PHE A 315 -16.09 -13.94 -21.08
C PHE A 315 -16.31 -12.50 -20.58
N SER A 316 -17.09 -12.31 -19.52
CA SER A 316 -17.34 -10.98 -18.92
C SER A 316 -16.09 -10.30 -18.36
N VAL A 317 -15.04 -11.06 -18.06
CA VAL A 317 -13.76 -10.55 -17.53
C VAL A 317 -12.78 -10.33 -18.68
N LEU A 318 -12.67 -11.31 -19.59
CA LEU A 318 -11.73 -11.26 -20.70
C LEU A 318 -12.13 -10.23 -21.76
N GLN A 319 -13.41 -10.13 -22.12
CA GLN A 319 -13.85 -9.25 -23.20
C GLN A 319 -13.51 -7.77 -22.92
N PRO A 320 -13.82 -7.17 -21.75
CA PRO A 320 -13.42 -5.78 -21.46
C PRO A 320 -11.91 -5.58 -21.49
N SER A 321 -11.14 -6.57 -21.01
CA SER A 321 -9.67 -6.52 -21.02
C SER A 321 -9.06 -6.64 -22.41
N LEU A 322 -9.65 -7.45 -23.30
CA LEU A 322 -9.19 -7.64 -24.68
C LEU A 322 -9.60 -6.48 -25.59
N ASN A 323 -10.77 -5.86 -25.35
CA ASN A 323 -11.21 -4.67 -26.09
C ASN A 323 -10.22 -3.51 -25.98
N ILE A 324 -9.42 -3.44 -24.90
CA ILE A 324 -8.34 -2.45 -24.75
C ILE A 324 -7.30 -2.59 -25.86
N LEU A 325 -7.02 -3.82 -26.32
CA LEU A 325 -6.08 -4.06 -27.41
C LEU A 325 -6.64 -3.59 -28.76
N LEU A 326 -7.95 -3.76 -28.97
CA LEU A 326 -8.62 -3.31 -30.19
C LEU A 326 -8.62 -1.78 -30.29
N VAL A 327 -8.97 -1.08 -29.20
CA VAL A 327 -8.96 0.39 -29.16
C VAL A 327 -7.53 0.96 -29.31
N ALA A 328 -6.50 0.26 -28.82
CA ALA A 328 -5.12 0.67 -28.99
C ALA A 328 -4.60 0.49 -30.43
N ALA A 329 -5.15 -0.47 -31.17
CA ALA A 329 -4.82 -0.68 -32.58
C ALA A 329 -5.47 0.37 -33.50
N ASP A 330 -6.71 0.78 -33.20
CA ASP A 330 -7.45 1.78 -33.99
C ASP A 330 -6.89 3.21 -33.84
N LEU A 331 -6.15 3.50 -32.76
CA LEU A 331 -5.49 4.80 -32.53
C LEU A 331 -4.10 4.93 -33.19
N GLN A 332 -3.60 3.86 -33.82
CA GLN A 332 -2.34 3.84 -34.58
C GLN A 332 -2.55 3.75 -36.10
N GLY A 333 -3.81 3.82 -36.57
CA GLY A 333 -4.20 3.89 -37.98
C GLY A 333 -4.42 5.32 -38.46
#